data_AF-A0A7G9QDT4-F1
#
_entry.id   AF-A0A7G9QDT4-F1
#
_cell.length_a   1.000
_cell.length_b   1.000
_cell.length_c   1.000
_cell.angle_alpha   90.00
_cell.angle_beta   90.00
_cell.angle_gamma   90.00
#
_symmetry.space_group_name_H-M   'P 1'
#
loop_
_entity.id
_entity.type
_entity.pdbx_description
1 polymer ?
#
loop_
_entity_poly.entity_id
_entity_poly.type
_entity_poly.pdbx_seq_one_letter_code
_entity_poly.pdbx_strand_id
1 'polypeptide(L)'
;MKHTLLHILLPLLITAAFVKEGKAQQPKQNLNISFLLDLSDRIDPKKNPGIYQRDLQYIKSVQKAFTNHVRGKKMLLLKDQMQVFFNPLPNIPNINQLSEQLKVDFNPKTSKKDFLSIDKVYADNPAKIYQSAIRDHNYVGSDIWRFFKSNVQLYCIKPAHRNILVILTDGYMYHKASIMQVGGKSSYITPEFLSFKKLTTADYQSIMKKNNLGFIAFPYNLKELEIIVLGINPSVNNPYEEDVIKQYWSDWFKAMKVKKFDLLTNDLPAALGPVIQRIIE
;
A
#
# COMPACT_ATOMS: atom_id res chain seq x y z
N MET A 1 -50.84 16.95 77.05
CA MET A 1 -50.21 18.28 77.04
C MET A 1 -48.77 18.14 76.58
N LYS A 2 -48.32 19.14 75.82
CA LYS A 2 -47.11 19.29 74.99
C LYS A 2 -45.80 18.77 75.58
N HIS A 3 -44.97 18.16 74.72
CA HIS A 3 -43.49 18.14 74.73
C HIS A 3 -43.06 17.48 73.41
N THR A 4 -42.01 17.82 72.65
CA THR A 4 -41.07 18.95 72.51
C THR A 4 -40.39 18.70 71.15
N LEU A 5 -40.06 19.74 70.38
CA LEU A 5 -39.18 19.63 69.20
C LEU A 5 -37.79 19.10 69.59
N LEU A 6 -37.18 18.25 68.76
CA LEU A 6 -35.72 18.28 68.59
C LEU A 6 -35.28 17.80 67.19
N HIS A 7 -34.43 18.60 66.57
CA HIS A 7 -33.87 18.50 65.24
C HIS A 7 -32.87 17.34 65.07
N ILE A 8 -32.91 16.65 63.93
CA ILE A 8 -31.71 16.06 63.32
C ILE A 8 -31.74 16.38 61.82
N LEU A 9 -30.97 17.39 61.41
CA LEU A 9 -30.53 17.55 60.02
C LEU A 9 -29.49 16.46 59.75
N LEU A 10 -29.75 15.60 58.77
CA LEU A 10 -28.75 14.70 58.20
C LEU A 10 -28.39 15.24 56.81
N PRO A 11 -27.18 15.75 56.55
CA PRO A 11 -26.77 16.08 55.19
C PRO A 11 -26.48 14.77 54.45
N LEU A 12 -27.33 14.42 53.49
CA LEU A 12 -27.02 13.37 52.52
C LEU A 12 -25.90 13.88 51.60
N LEU A 13 -24.67 13.51 51.92
CA LEU A 13 -23.53 13.68 51.02
C LEU A 13 -23.68 12.67 49.87
N ILE A 14 -24.31 13.12 48.78
CA ILE A 14 -24.28 12.40 47.50
C ILE A 14 -22.88 12.61 46.92
N THR A 15 -21.98 11.66 47.16
CA THR A 15 -20.73 11.59 46.40
C THR A 15 -21.07 11.16 44.98
N ALA A 16 -21.15 12.12 44.08
CA ALA A 16 -21.17 11.86 42.64
C ALA A 16 -19.83 11.21 42.26
N ALA A 17 -19.79 9.88 42.28
CA ALA A 17 -18.73 9.13 41.63
C ALA A 17 -18.86 9.39 40.12
N PHE A 18 -18.07 10.32 39.60
CA PHE A 18 -17.82 10.44 38.17
C PHE A 18 -17.11 9.16 37.72
N VAL A 19 -17.90 8.15 37.36
CA VAL A 19 -17.41 7.04 36.53
C VAL A 19 -17.07 7.67 35.20
N LYS A 20 -15.77 7.85 34.98
CA LYS A 20 -15.21 8.25 33.70
C LYS A 20 -15.57 7.12 32.73
N GLU A 21 -16.63 7.30 31.95
CA GLU A 21 -16.97 6.40 30.84
C GLU A 21 -15.73 6.32 29.94
N GLY A 22 -15.01 5.21 30.04
CA GLY A 22 -13.94 4.90 29.12
C GLY A 22 -14.58 4.82 27.75
N LYS A 23 -14.25 5.76 26.85
CA LYS A 23 -14.66 5.69 25.45
C LYS A 23 -14.35 4.28 24.96
N ALA A 24 -15.39 3.48 24.71
CA ALA A 24 -15.23 2.16 24.14
C ALA A 24 -14.44 2.32 22.84
N GLN A 25 -13.24 1.74 22.80
CA GLN A 25 -12.38 1.82 21.63
C GLN A 25 -13.13 1.17 20.47
N GLN A 26 -13.43 1.95 19.43
CA GLN A 26 -14.06 1.48 18.21
C GLN A 26 -13.36 0.17 17.76
N PRO A 27 -14.10 -0.90 17.46
CA PRO A 27 -13.50 -2.16 17.09
C PRO A 27 -12.58 -1.93 15.88
N LYS A 28 -11.30 -2.32 16.01
CA LYS A 28 -10.33 -2.22 14.90
C LYS A 28 -10.85 -3.01 13.70
N GLN A 29 -11.11 -2.33 12.60
CA GLN A 29 -11.55 -2.92 11.34
C GLN A 29 -10.51 -3.93 10.84
N ASN A 30 -10.95 -5.05 10.26
CA ASN A 30 -10.04 -6.04 9.68
C ASN A 30 -9.29 -5.46 8.47
N LEU A 31 -8.00 -5.74 8.36
CA LEU A 31 -7.17 -5.34 7.24
C LEU A 31 -7.18 -6.39 6.13
N ASN A 32 -7.23 -5.92 4.89
CA ASN A 32 -6.89 -6.69 3.70
C ASN A 32 -5.76 -5.95 2.97
N ILE A 33 -4.52 -6.40 3.14
CA ILE A 33 -3.35 -5.78 2.51
C ILE A 33 -2.91 -6.63 1.31
N SER A 34 -2.85 -6.02 0.14
CA SER A 34 -2.31 -6.64 -1.07
C SER A 34 -1.05 -5.91 -1.50
N PHE A 35 0.01 -6.62 -1.87
CA PHE A 35 1.15 -6.04 -2.57
C PHE A 35 1.05 -6.33 -4.07
N LEU A 36 1.50 -5.38 -4.88
CA LEU A 36 1.88 -5.61 -6.28
C LEU A 36 3.34 -5.25 -6.44
N LEU A 37 4.19 -6.25 -6.70
CA LEU A 37 5.63 -6.06 -6.81
C LEU A 37 6.06 -5.84 -8.25
N ASP A 38 6.89 -4.82 -8.49
CA ASP A 38 7.56 -4.59 -9.76
C ASP A 38 8.92 -5.29 -9.84
N LEU A 39 8.97 -6.30 -10.71
CA LEU A 39 10.16 -7.10 -11.02
C LEU A 39 10.83 -6.62 -12.31
N SER A 40 10.74 -5.32 -12.61
CA SER A 40 11.46 -4.67 -13.71
C SER A 40 12.95 -4.57 -13.37
N ASP A 41 13.74 -4.01 -14.29
CA ASP A 41 15.17 -3.79 -14.06
C ASP A 41 15.47 -2.75 -12.95
N ARG A 42 14.43 -2.17 -12.31
CA ARG A 42 14.57 -1.39 -11.07
C ARG A 42 15.22 -2.17 -9.93
N ILE A 43 15.07 -3.49 -9.90
CA ILE A 43 15.68 -4.35 -8.88
C ILE A 43 17.10 -4.80 -9.25
N ASP A 44 17.59 -4.48 -10.45
CA ASP A 44 18.95 -4.83 -10.88
C ASP A 44 19.98 -4.05 -10.04
N PRO A 45 20.83 -4.71 -9.23
CA PRO A 45 21.80 -4.02 -8.40
C PRO A 45 22.93 -3.34 -9.18
N LYS A 46 23.17 -3.70 -10.44
CA LYS A 46 24.14 -3.02 -11.31
C LYS A 46 23.58 -1.69 -11.81
N LYS A 47 22.31 -1.67 -12.21
CA LYS A 47 21.62 -0.45 -12.70
C LYS A 47 21.18 0.45 -11.55
N ASN A 48 20.72 -0.16 -10.46
CA ASN A 48 20.03 0.49 -9.35
C ASN A 48 20.57 -0.03 -8.00
N PRO A 49 21.81 0.34 -7.61
CA PRO A 49 22.43 -0.16 -6.39
C PRO A 49 21.59 0.13 -5.14
N GLY A 50 21.30 -0.91 -4.36
CA GLY A 50 20.61 -0.77 -3.07
C GLY A 50 19.08 -0.72 -3.14
N ILE A 51 18.48 -0.56 -4.33
CA ILE A 51 17.03 -0.37 -4.48
C ILE A 51 16.24 -1.61 -4.05
N TYR A 52 16.64 -2.79 -4.51
CA TYR A 52 15.93 -4.02 -4.14
C TYR A 52 16.03 -4.29 -2.63
N GLN A 53 17.12 -3.90 -1.96
CA GLN A 53 17.23 -4.04 -0.51
C GLN A 53 16.30 -3.07 0.23
N ARG A 54 16.11 -1.85 -0.29
CA ARG A 54 15.17 -0.86 0.27
C ARG A 54 13.73 -1.37 0.17
N ASP A 55 13.35 -1.89 -0.99
CA ASP A 55 12.06 -2.57 -1.20
C ASP A 55 11.81 -3.65 -0.14
N LEU A 56 12.77 -4.53 0.12
CA LEU A 56 12.63 -5.57 1.14
C LEU A 56 12.39 -4.98 2.54
N GLN A 57 13.00 -3.84 2.86
CA GLN A 57 12.73 -3.14 4.12
C GLN A 57 11.36 -2.43 4.14
N TYR A 58 10.86 -1.95 3.00
CA TYR A 58 9.50 -1.41 2.91
C TYR A 58 8.47 -2.52 3.10
N ILE A 59 8.65 -3.67 2.47
CA ILE A 59 7.81 -4.87 2.67
C ILE A 59 7.80 -5.25 4.15
N LYS A 60 8.97 -5.30 4.79
CA LYS A 60 9.10 -5.56 6.23
C LYS A 60 8.37 -4.52 7.08
N SER A 61 8.40 -3.25 6.70
CA SER A 61 7.72 -2.17 7.43
C SER A 61 6.20 -2.32 7.38
N VAL A 62 5.64 -2.63 6.20
CA VAL A 62 4.21 -2.92 6.02
C VAL A 62 3.83 -4.19 6.80
N GLN A 63 4.62 -5.27 6.70
CA GLN A 63 4.38 -6.51 7.43
C GLN A 63 4.38 -6.29 8.95
N LYS A 64 5.30 -5.48 9.47
CA LYS A 64 5.35 -5.12 10.90
C LYS A 64 4.10 -4.36 11.32
N ALA A 65 3.67 -3.37 10.54
CA ALA A 65 2.44 -2.61 10.81
C ALA A 65 1.20 -3.53 10.81
N PHE A 66 1.08 -4.41 9.82
CA PHE A 66 0.03 -5.43 9.76
C PHE A 66 0.05 -6.32 11.01
N THR A 67 1.22 -6.85 11.38
CA THR A 67 1.34 -7.78 12.51
C THR A 67 1.03 -7.09 13.84
N ASN A 68 1.44 -5.83 14.01
CA ASN A 68 1.07 -5.01 15.17
C ASN A 68 -0.44 -4.80 15.25
N HIS A 69 -1.09 -4.50 14.12
CA HIS A 69 -2.54 -4.37 14.04
C HIS A 69 -3.24 -5.65 14.51
N VAL A 70 -2.85 -6.80 13.95
CA VAL A 70 -3.43 -8.11 14.28
C VAL A 70 -3.20 -8.47 15.75
N ARG A 71 -1.98 -8.29 16.28
CA ARG A 71 -1.66 -8.56 17.70
C ARG A 71 -2.45 -7.68 18.67
N GLY A 72 -2.88 -6.50 18.23
CA GLY A 72 -3.73 -5.60 19.02
C GLY A 72 -5.21 -6.00 19.08
N LYS A 73 -5.62 -7.10 18.45
CA LYS A 73 -7.01 -7.56 18.39
C LYS A 73 -7.22 -8.84 19.18
N LYS A 74 -8.46 -9.04 19.64
CA LYS A 74 -8.89 -10.30 20.27
C LYS A 74 -8.91 -11.41 19.20
N MET A 75 -8.36 -12.58 19.53
CA MET A 75 -8.26 -13.74 18.62
C MET A 75 -9.59 -14.09 17.92
N LEU A 76 -10.71 -14.07 18.66
CA LEU A 76 -12.04 -14.39 18.11
C LEU A 76 -12.55 -13.39 17.05
N LEU A 77 -11.92 -12.21 16.94
CA LEU A 77 -12.31 -11.15 16.00
C LEU A 77 -11.39 -11.06 14.78
N LEU A 78 -10.34 -11.88 14.70
CA LEU A 78 -9.40 -11.86 13.60
C LEU A 78 -10.08 -12.31 12.30
N LYS A 79 -9.92 -11.51 11.25
CA LYS A 79 -10.25 -11.86 9.85
C LYS A 79 -9.28 -11.16 8.89
N ASP A 80 -8.09 -10.83 9.37
CA ASP A 80 -7.11 -10.00 8.68
C ASP A 80 -6.30 -10.82 7.69
N GLN A 81 -5.98 -10.26 6.53
CA GLN A 81 -5.17 -10.96 5.53
C GLN A 81 -4.13 -10.05 4.90
N MET A 82 -3.02 -10.66 4.47
CA MET A 82 -1.95 -10.00 3.72
C MET A 82 -1.43 -10.94 2.62
N GLN A 83 -1.26 -10.43 1.41
CA GLN A 83 -0.89 -11.25 0.25
C GLN A 83 -0.07 -10.47 -0.78
N VAL A 84 0.69 -11.18 -1.61
CA VAL A 84 1.56 -10.59 -2.63
C VAL A 84 1.15 -11.07 -4.02
N PHE A 85 1.04 -10.13 -4.96
CA PHE A 85 0.72 -10.38 -6.35
C PHE A 85 1.87 -9.98 -7.28
N PHE A 86 1.92 -10.67 -8.41
CA PHE A 86 2.78 -10.39 -9.54
C PHE A 86 1.93 -10.35 -10.80
N ASN A 87 2.21 -9.39 -11.68
CA ASN A 87 1.54 -9.32 -12.97
C ASN A 87 2.51 -8.77 -14.02
N PRO A 88 3.05 -9.57 -14.95
CA PRO A 88 2.78 -11.00 -15.14
C PRO A 88 3.40 -11.87 -14.03
N LEU A 89 3.03 -13.16 -14.00
CA LEU A 89 3.69 -14.12 -13.12
C LEU A 89 5.16 -14.30 -13.57
N PRO A 90 6.14 -14.20 -12.65
CA PRO A 90 7.53 -14.40 -13.00
C PRO A 90 7.81 -15.89 -13.22
N ASN A 91 8.66 -16.19 -14.20
CA ASN A 91 9.11 -17.55 -14.48
C ASN A 91 10.24 -17.94 -13.51
N ILE A 92 9.91 -18.11 -12.23
CA ILE A 92 10.85 -18.47 -11.15
C ILE A 92 10.51 -19.87 -10.64
N PRO A 93 11.50 -20.74 -10.38
CA PRO A 93 11.27 -22.04 -9.76
C PRO A 93 10.48 -21.90 -8.45
N ASN A 94 9.46 -22.74 -8.27
CA ASN A 94 8.58 -22.77 -7.09
C ASN A 94 7.79 -21.47 -6.83
N ILE A 95 7.58 -20.62 -7.85
CA ILE A 95 6.82 -19.37 -7.69
C ILE A 95 5.42 -19.60 -7.09
N ASN A 96 4.74 -20.69 -7.46
CA ASN A 96 3.43 -21.04 -6.89
C ASN A 96 3.51 -21.28 -5.37
N GLN A 97 4.52 -22.02 -4.91
CA GLN A 97 4.72 -22.27 -3.49
C GLN A 97 5.09 -20.98 -2.74
N LEU A 98 5.97 -20.16 -3.30
CA LEU A 98 6.36 -18.88 -2.69
C LEU A 98 5.16 -17.92 -2.60
N SER A 99 4.35 -17.86 -3.65
CA SER A 99 3.13 -17.04 -3.70
C SER A 99 2.09 -17.52 -2.68
N GLU A 100 1.90 -18.83 -2.53
CA GLU A 100 0.96 -19.36 -1.54
C GLU A 100 1.42 -19.09 -0.10
N GLN A 101 2.72 -19.22 0.17
CA GLN A 101 3.29 -18.87 1.47
C GLN A 101 3.17 -17.38 1.78
N LEU A 102 3.23 -16.52 0.76
CA LEU A 102 3.05 -15.07 0.92
C LEU A 102 1.57 -14.68 1.13
N LYS A 103 0.62 -15.61 1.00
CA LYS A 103 -0.78 -15.40 1.35
C LYS A 103 -1.01 -15.84 2.79
N VAL A 104 -1.11 -14.88 3.69
CA VAL A 104 -1.34 -15.11 5.13
C VAL A 104 -2.73 -14.62 5.54
N ASP A 105 -3.44 -15.44 6.30
CA ASP A 105 -4.75 -15.14 6.88
C ASP A 105 -4.71 -15.36 8.40
N PHE A 106 -5.21 -14.37 9.14
CA PHE A 106 -5.36 -14.40 10.59
C PHE A 106 -6.86 -14.46 10.92
N ASN A 107 -7.26 -15.57 11.53
CA ASN A 107 -8.63 -15.89 11.89
C ASN A 107 -8.70 -16.53 13.30
N PRO A 108 -9.89 -16.86 13.83
CA PRO A 108 -10.01 -17.40 15.19
C PRO A 108 -9.29 -18.74 15.41
N LYS A 109 -8.90 -19.44 14.34
CA LYS A 109 -8.14 -20.70 14.40
C LYS A 109 -6.62 -20.49 14.30
N THR A 110 -6.15 -19.26 14.09
CA THR A 110 -4.73 -18.94 14.00
C THR A 110 -4.02 -19.33 15.30
N SER A 111 -2.88 -19.99 15.14
CA SER A 111 -2.00 -20.42 16.22
C SER A 111 -0.91 -19.39 16.52
N LYS A 112 -0.26 -19.52 17.70
CA LYS A 112 0.93 -18.74 18.03
C LYS A 112 2.07 -18.93 17.01
N LYS A 113 2.15 -20.12 16.38
CA LYS A 113 3.19 -20.42 15.36
C LYS A 113 3.03 -19.55 14.12
N ASP A 114 1.81 -19.24 13.72
CA ASP A 114 1.54 -18.41 12.53
C ASP A 114 2.10 -17.00 12.73
N PHE A 115 1.86 -16.41 13.91
CA PHE A 115 2.43 -15.11 14.32
C PHE A 115 3.96 -15.06 14.38
N LEU A 116 4.61 -16.20 14.63
CA LEU A 116 6.07 -16.31 14.66
C LEU A 116 6.65 -16.55 13.27
N SER A 117 5.88 -17.19 12.38
CA SER A 117 6.32 -17.55 11.04
C SER A 117 6.29 -16.37 10.06
N ILE A 118 5.38 -15.41 10.25
CA ILE A 118 5.16 -14.32 9.30
C ILE A 118 6.42 -13.46 9.06
N ASP A 119 7.19 -13.18 10.11
CA ASP A 119 8.43 -12.40 10.01
C ASP A 119 9.43 -13.10 9.07
N LYS A 120 9.55 -14.43 9.19
CA LYS A 120 10.41 -15.25 8.33
C LYS A 120 9.88 -15.32 6.91
N VAL A 121 8.58 -15.55 6.73
CA VAL A 121 7.94 -15.65 5.41
C VAL A 121 8.16 -14.37 4.60
N TYR A 122 7.88 -13.21 5.18
CA TYR A 122 7.99 -11.92 4.50
C TYR A 122 9.42 -11.37 4.42
N ALA A 123 10.36 -11.90 5.20
CA ALA A 123 11.79 -11.63 5.01
C ALA A 123 12.38 -12.50 3.89
N ASP A 124 12.10 -13.80 3.90
CA ASP A 124 12.78 -14.77 3.04
C ASP A 124 12.19 -14.81 1.63
N ASN A 125 10.86 -14.88 1.50
CA ASN A 125 10.24 -15.19 0.22
C ASN A 125 10.35 -14.04 -0.80
N PRO A 126 10.09 -12.77 -0.46
CA PRO A 126 10.32 -11.67 -1.38
C PRO A 126 11.80 -11.58 -1.79
N ALA A 127 12.73 -11.82 -0.86
CA ALA A 127 14.15 -11.85 -1.14
C ALA A 127 14.53 -12.95 -2.14
N LYS A 128 14.01 -14.18 -1.98
CA LYS A 128 14.24 -15.28 -2.93
C LYS A 128 13.71 -14.97 -4.33
N ILE A 129 12.55 -14.33 -4.42
CA ILE A 129 11.93 -13.93 -5.70
C ILE A 129 12.81 -12.89 -6.39
N TYR A 130 13.20 -11.83 -5.67
CA TYR A 130 14.08 -10.79 -6.18
C TYR A 130 15.44 -11.36 -6.62
N GLN A 131 16.07 -12.18 -5.77
CA GLN A 131 17.34 -12.82 -6.07
C GLN A 131 17.28 -13.72 -7.30
N SER A 132 16.17 -14.44 -7.49
CA SER A 132 15.99 -15.28 -8.68
C SER A 132 15.89 -14.43 -9.94
N ALA A 133 15.05 -13.39 -9.93
CA ALA A 133 14.93 -12.47 -11.07
C ALA A 133 16.27 -11.77 -11.41
N ILE A 134 17.01 -11.31 -10.38
CA ILE A 134 18.33 -10.70 -10.53
C ILE A 134 19.35 -11.68 -11.10
N ARG A 135 19.46 -12.89 -10.53
CA ARG A 135 20.41 -13.92 -10.97
C ARG A 135 20.17 -14.28 -12.44
N ASP A 136 18.90 -14.49 -12.79
CA ASP A 136 18.50 -14.96 -14.12
C ASP A 136 18.46 -13.80 -15.14
N HIS A 137 18.69 -12.55 -14.69
CA HIS A 137 18.58 -11.30 -15.48
C HIS A 137 17.25 -11.22 -16.25
N ASN A 138 16.20 -11.81 -15.70
CA ASN A 138 14.89 -11.94 -16.33
C ASN A 138 13.88 -11.05 -15.60
N TYR A 139 13.84 -9.79 -16.02
CA TYR A 139 12.98 -8.77 -15.45
C TYR A 139 11.65 -8.70 -16.19
N VAL A 140 10.64 -9.37 -15.63
CA VAL A 140 9.29 -9.42 -16.24
C VAL A 140 8.50 -8.12 -16.03
N GLY A 141 8.94 -7.25 -15.12
CA GLY A 141 8.26 -5.98 -14.80
C GLY A 141 7.01 -6.15 -13.94
N SER A 142 6.20 -5.08 -13.91
CA SER A 142 4.83 -5.10 -13.43
C SER A 142 3.91 -4.33 -14.36
N ASP A 143 3.00 -5.05 -15.01
CA ASP A 143 1.92 -4.49 -15.80
C ASP A 143 0.80 -3.98 -14.88
N ILE A 144 1.10 -2.89 -14.16
CA ILE A 144 0.21 -2.28 -13.18
C ILE A 144 -1.08 -1.81 -13.86
N TRP A 145 -0.96 -1.22 -15.06
CA TRP A 145 -2.12 -0.77 -15.82
C TRP A 145 -3.10 -1.92 -16.11
N ARG A 146 -2.59 -3.07 -16.61
CA ARG A 146 -3.42 -4.25 -16.86
C ARG A 146 -3.93 -4.90 -15.58
N PHE A 147 -3.15 -4.87 -14.49
CA PHE A 147 -3.61 -5.36 -13.19
C PHE A 147 -4.84 -4.56 -12.71
N PHE A 148 -4.82 -3.24 -12.87
CA PHE A 148 -5.99 -2.42 -12.57
C PHE A 148 -7.16 -2.70 -13.50
N LYS A 149 -6.90 -2.98 -14.78
CA LYS A 149 -7.94 -3.35 -15.74
C LYS A 149 -8.70 -4.61 -15.32
N SER A 150 -7.98 -5.66 -14.91
CA SER A 150 -8.54 -7.02 -14.86
C SER A 150 -8.62 -7.64 -13.47
N ASN A 151 -7.84 -7.15 -12.49
CA ASN A 151 -7.60 -7.88 -11.25
C ASN A 151 -7.90 -7.07 -9.98
N VAL A 152 -7.66 -5.76 -9.97
CA VAL A 152 -7.67 -4.95 -8.72
C VAL A 152 -8.98 -5.06 -7.93
N GLN A 153 -10.14 -5.05 -8.59
CA GLN A 153 -11.43 -5.15 -7.90
C GLN A 153 -11.66 -6.53 -7.28
N LEU A 154 -11.28 -7.60 -8.00
CA LEU A 154 -11.47 -8.97 -7.54
C LEU A 154 -10.47 -9.36 -6.45
N TYR A 155 -9.23 -8.90 -6.57
CA TYR A 155 -8.12 -9.42 -5.75
C TYR A 155 -7.84 -8.54 -4.54
N CYS A 156 -8.07 -7.23 -4.64
CA CYS A 156 -7.66 -6.28 -3.61
C CYS A 156 -8.83 -5.72 -2.78
N ILE A 157 -10.09 -6.02 -3.11
CA ILE A 157 -11.26 -5.51 -2.36
C ILE A 157 -12.02 -6.67 -1.72
N LYS A 158 -11.98 -6.73 -0.39
CA LYS A 158 -12.74 -7.68 0.44
C LYS A 158 -13.83 -6.92 1.21
N PRO A 159 -15.10 -7.35 1.17
CA PRO A 159 -16.18 -6.72 1.91
C PRO A 159 -15.90 -6.67 3.42
N ALA A 160 -16.30 -5.59 4.09
CA ALA A 160 -16.10 -5.38 5.54
C ALA A 160 -14.63 -5.35 6.01
N HIS A 161 -13.68 -5.11 5.10
CA HIS A 161 -12.28 -4.88 5.41
C HIS A 161 -11.87 -3.47 5.02
N ARG A 162 -10.85 -2.95 5.68
CA ARG A 162 -10.07 -1.83 5.18
C ARG A 162 -9.09 -2.40 4.16
N ASN A 163 -9.29 -2.07 2.89
CA ASN A 163 -8.50 -2.61 1.79
C ASN A 163 -7.34 -1.67 1.47
N ILE A 164 -6.11 -2.19 1.49
CA ILE A 164 -4.90 -1.43 1.21
C ILE A 164 -4.12 -2.16 0.12
N LEU A 165 -3.89 -1.50 -1.01
CA LEU A 165 -2.98 -1.97 -2.06
C LEU A 165 -1.65 -1.22 -1.95
N VAL A 166 -0.57 -1.96 -1.74
CA VAL A 166 0.80 -1.45 -1.76
C VAL A 166 1.43 -1.79 -3.12
N ILE A 167 1.84 -0.78 -3.88
CA ILE A 167 2.48 -0.94 -5.18
C ILE A 167 3.95 -0.57 -5.02
N LEU A 168 4.87 -1.53 -5.20
CA LEU A 168 6.31 -1.27 -5.19
C LEU A 168 6.78 -1.07 -6.62
N THR A 169 7.24 0.13 -6.94
CA THR A 169 7.64 0.54 -8.30
C THR A 169 8.51 1.79 -8.22
N ASP A 170 9.28 2.07 -9.28
CA ASP A 170 10.05 3.31 -9.42
C ASP A 170 9.18 4.50 -9.85
N GLY A 171 7.89 4.28 -10.07
CA GLY A 171 6.91 5.31 -10.42
C GLY A 171 6.59 5.37 -11.92
N TYR A 172 7.41 4.75 -12.77
CA TYR A 172 7.13 4.67 -14.20
C TYR A 172 6.20 3.50 -14.48
N MET A 173 4.90 3.78 -14.63
CA MET A 173 3.96 2.77 -15.11
C MET A 173 4.37 2.35 -16.52
N TYR A 174 4.93 1.15 -16.69
CA TYR A 174 5.35 0.66 -18.00
C TYR A 174 5.35 -0.86 -18.04
N HIS A 175 4.80 -1.42 -19.12
CA HIS A 175 5.00 -2.80 -19.48
C HIS A 175 4.85 -2.96 -20.99
N LYS A 176 5.77 -3.69 -21.63
CA LYS A 176 5.85 -3.85 -23.09
C LYS A 176 4.56 -4.33 -23.75
N ALA A 177 3.77 -5.15 -23.05
CA ALA A 177 2.53 -5.69 -23.58
C ALA A 177 1.35 -4.72 -23.49
N SER A 178 1.47 -3.63 -22.73
CA SER A 178 0.41 -2.66 -22.44
C SER A 178 0.82 -1.25 -22.83
N ILE A 179 1.44 -1.08 -24.00
CA ILE A 179 1.78 0.22 -24.56
C ILE A 179 0.62 0.69 -25.45
N MET A 180 -0.12 1.71 -25.02
CA MET A 180 -1.18 2.34 -25.80
C MET A 180 -1.33 3.83 -25.47
N GLN A 181 -1.80 4.60 -26.45
CA GLN A 181 -2.15 6.01 -26.29
C GLN A 181 -3.50 6.30 -26.95
N VAL A 182 -4.36 7.06 -26.26
CA VAL A 182 -5.69 7.43 -26.76
C VAL A 182 -6.02 8.85 -26.29
N GLY A 183 -6.23 9.78 -27.23
CA GLY A 183 -6.73 11.13 -26.94
C GLY A 183 -5.85 11.93 -25.95
N GLY A 184 -4.52 11.79 -26.05
CA GLY A 184 -3.56 12.43 -25.14
C GLY A 184 -3.18 11.61 -23.91
N LYS A 185 -3.98 10.60 -23.57
CA LYS A 185 -3.71 9.69 -22.45
C LYS A 185 -2.87 8.50 -22.87
N SER A 186 -2.15 7.90 -21.92
CA SER A 186 -1.33 6.71 -22.14
C SER A 186 -1.59 5.64 -21.08
N SER A 187 -1.30 4.38 -21.38
CA SER A 187 -1.23 3.32 -20.36
C SER A 187 0.14 3.24 -19.68
N TYR A 188 1.07 4.12 -20.08
CA TYR A 188 2.46 4.09 -19.64
C TYR A 188 3.09 5.47 -19.58
N ILE A 189 4.17 5.60 -18.82
CA ILE A 189 5.13 6.70 -18.87
C ILE A 189 6.54 6.13 -18.72
N THR A 190 7.52 6.78 -19.33
CA THR A 190 8.95 6.56 -19.15
C THR A 190 9.66 7.92 -19.15
N PRO A 191 10.91 8.03 -18.69
CA PRO A 191 11.65 9.30 -18.78
C PRO A 191 11.67 9.88 -20.21
N GLU A 192 11.84 9.03 -21.22
CA GLU A 192 11.86 9.43 -22.63
C GLU A 192 10.51 9.97 -23.08
N PHE A 193 9.41 9.33 -22.63
CA PHE A 193 8.06 9.81 -22.92
C PHE A 193 7.79 11.18 -22.27
N LEU A 194 8.17 11.35 -21.00
CA LEU A 194 7.98 12.62 -20.29
C LEU A 194 8.79 13.75 -20.94
N SER A 195 10.03 13.47 -21.33
CA SER A 195 10.88 14.39 -22.10
C SER A 195 10.27 14.75 -23.46
N PHE A 196 9.82 13.74 -24.22
CA PHE A 196 9.15 13.96 -25.52
C PHE A 196 7.88 14.82 -25.41
N LYS A 197 7.12 14.65 -24.32
CA LYS A 197 5.94 15.48 -24.02
C LYS A 197 6.27 16.85 -23.44
N LYS A 198 7.56 17.20 -23.32
CA LYS A 198 8.08 18.46 -22.78
C LYS A 198 7.63 18.71 -21.33
N LEU A 199 7.54 17.65 -20.52
CA LEU A 199 7.18 17.72 -19.10
C LEU A 199 8.43 17.88 -18.23
N THR A 200 9.33 18.76 -18.65
CA THR A 200 10.68 18.95 -18.06
C THR A 200 10.89 20.36 -17.53
N THR A 201 9.82 21.12 -17.37
CA THR A 201 9.79 22.55 -17.09
C THR A 201 8.67 22.88 -16.10
N ALA A 202 8.73 24.04 -15.46
CA ALA A 202 7.75 24.46 -14.45
C ALA A 202 6.31 24.57 -14.98
N ASP A 203 6.12 24.72 -16.29
CA ASP A 203 4.81 24.78 -16.95
C ASP A 203 4.20 23.40 -17.27
N TYR A 204 4.80 22.29 -16.77
CA TYR A 204 4.34 20.92 -17.05
C TYR A 204 2.83 20.74 -16.80
N GLN A 205 2.27 21.37 -15.76
CA GLN A 205 0.84 21.27 -15.44
C GLN A 205 -0.04 21.86 -16.56
N SER A 206 0.37 23.01 -17.10
CA SER A 206 -0.31 23.66 -18.23
C SER A 206 -0.21 22.80 -19.49
N ILE A 207 0.96 22.19 -19.74
CA ILE A 207 1.19 21.28 -20.85
C ILE A 207 0.30 20.03 -20.71
N MET A 208 0.25 19.41 -19.53
CA MET A 208 -0.59 18.25 -19.25
C MET A 208 -2.06 18.56 -19.51
N LYS A 209 -2.56 19.68 -18.97
CA LYS A 209 -3.95 20.11 -19.17
C LYS A 209 -4.27 20.39 -20.63
N LYS A 210 -3.43 21.18 -21.33
CA LYS A 210 -3.63 21.55 -22.74
C LYS A 210 -3.69 20.34 -23.66
N ASN A 211 -2.85 19.33 -23.39
CA ASN A 211 -2.72 18.15 -24.24
C ASN A 211 -3.50 16.93 -23.71
N ASN A 212 -4.32 17.10 -22.67
CA ASN A 212 -5.07 16.03 -22.00
C ASN A 212 -4.19 14.82 -21.62
N LEU A 213 -3.01 15.11 -21.07
CA LEU A 213 -2.06 14.07 -20.67
C LEU A 213 -2.45 13.46 -19.33
N GLY A 214 -2.27 12.16 -19.21
CA GLY A 214 -2.57 11.38 -18.01
C GLY A 214 -2.69 9.91 -18.34
N PHE A 215 -2.90 9.08 -17.33
CA PHE A 215 -3.13 7.66 -17.58
C PHE A 215 -4.54 7.38 -18.12
N ILE A 216 -4.67 6.35 -18.96
CA ILE A 216 -5.96 5.81 -19.38
C ILE A 216 -6.60 5.15 -18.15
N ALA A 217 -7.66 5.77 -17.63
CA ALA A 217 -8.40 5.30 -16.47
C ALA A 217 -9.53 4.34 -16.87
N PHE A 218 -10.00 3.57 -15.88
CA PHE A 218 -11.15 2.69 -16.02
C PHE A 218 -12.37 3.29 -15.32
N PRO A 219 -13.60 3.00 -15.77
CA PRO A 219 -14.83 3.54 -15.18
C PRO A 219 -15.21 2.83 -13.85
N TYR A 220 -14.21 2.56 -12.99
CA TYR A 220 -14.39 1.86 -11.73
C TYR A 220 -14.65 2.83 -10.58
N ASN A 221 -15.22 2.28 -9.51
CA ASN A 221 -15.38 2.97 -8.24
C ASN A 221 -14.56 2.25 -7.17
N LEU A 222 -13.35 2.73 -6.93
CA LEU A 222 -12.39 2.16 -5.98
C LEU A 222 -12.39 2.90 -4.63
N LYS A 223 -13.53 3.47 -4.23
CA LYS A 223 -13.65 4.24 -2.97
C LYS A 223 -13.31 3.45 -1.71
N GLU A 224 -13.46 2.12 -1.75
CA GLU A 224 -13.19 1.20 -0.64
C GLU A 224 -11.73 0.71 -0.62
N LEU A 225 -10.90 1.21 -1.54
CA LEU A 225 -9.48 0.86 -1.67
C LEU A 225 -8.62 2.07 -1.28
N GLU A 226 -7.67 1.85 -0.38
CA GLU A 226 -6.55 2.74 -0.13
C GLU A 226 -5.32 2.26 -0.91
N ILE A 227 -4.49 3.17 -1.40
CA ILE A 227 -3.32 2.81 -2.21
C ILE A 227 -2.05 3.46 -1.68
N ILE A 228 -0.97 2.70 -1.54
CA ILE A 228 0.35 3.21 -1.21
C ILE A 228 1.29 2.86 -2.36
N VAL A 229 1.78 3.86 -3.09
CA VAL A 229 2.86 3.68 -4.07
C VAL A 229 4.17 3.94 -3.35
N LEU A 230 5.05 2.94 -3.35
CA LEU A 230 6.32 2.95 -2.62
C LEU A 230 7.49 2.82 -3.59
N GLY A 231 8.54 3.61 -3.34
CA GLY A 231 9.81 3.49 -4.05
C GLY A 231 9.91 4.35 -5.30
N ILE A 232 9.09 5.40 -5.44
CA ILE A 232 9.16 6.33 -6.58
C ILE A 232 10.58 6.89 -6.68
N ASN A 233 11.22 6.71 -7.83
CA ASN A 233 12.62 6.99 -8.06
C ASN A 233 12.75 7.74 -9.41
N PRO A 234 12.41 9.05 -9.43
CA PRO A 234 12.45 9.87 -10.65
C PRO A 234 13.88 10.00 -11.17
N SER A 235 14.07 10.35 -12.46
CA SER A 235 15.39 10.64 -12.98
C SER A 235 15.93 11.91 -12.34
N VAL A 236 17.22 11.90 -12.03
CA VAL A 236 17.93 13.06 -11.50
C VAL A 236 18.13 14.17 -12.56
N ASN A 237 17.89 13.85 -13.84
CA ASN A 237 18.12 14.77 -14.95
C ASN A 237 16.98 15.79 -15.14
N ASN A 238 15.81 15.57 -14.53
CA ASN A 238 14.66 16.46 -14.65
C ASN A 238 14.11 16.79 -13.25
N PRO A 239 14.29 18.04 -12.75
CA PRO A 239 13.87 18.41 -11.41
C PRO A 239 12.34 18.39 -11.22
N TYR A 240 11.55 18.32 -12.29
CA TYR A 240 10.08 18.26 -12.23
C TYR A 240 9.54 16.83 -12.36
N GLU A 241 10.39 15.83 -12.56
CA GLU A 241 9.92 14.49 -12.92
C GLU A 241 9.18 13.79 -11.78
N GLU A 242 9.60 14.01 -10.53
CA GLU A 242 8.86 13.51 -9.37
C GLU A 242 7.43 14.04 -9.35
N ASP A 243 7.27 15.35 -9.53
CA ASP A 243 5.98 16.03 -9.52
C ASP A 243 5.09 15.53 -10.66
N VAL A 244 5.66 15.36 -11.86
CA VAL A 244 4.96 14.84 -13.03
C VAL A 244 4.49 13.40 -12.78
N ILE A 245 5.36 12.50 -12.30
CA ILE A 245 4.99 11.13 -11.96
C ILE A 245 3.86 11.14 -10.93
N LYS A 246 4.01 11.90 -9.84
CA LYS A 246 3.00 11.99 -8.77
C LYS A 246 1.67 12.55 -9.28
N GLN A 247 1.69 13.51 -10.21
CA GLN A 247 0.49 14.05 -10.84
C GLN A 247 -0.23 12.98 -11.67
N TYR A 248 0.49 12.23 -12.50
CA TYR A 248 -0.06 11.12 -13.29
C TYR A 248 -0.75 10.07 -12.41
N TRP A 249 -0.09 9.61 -11.34
CA TRP A 249 -0.66 8.66 -10.39
C TRP A 249 -1.89 9.23 -9.67
N SER A 250 -1.78 10.47 -9.18
CA SER A 250 -2.87 11.13 -8.45
C SER A 250 -4.13 11.28 -9.30
N ASP A 251 -3.98 11.75 -10.54
CA ASP A 251 -5.12 11.95 -11.44
C ASP A 251 -5.77 10.64 -11.85
N TRP A 252 -4.97 9.59 -12.04
CA TRP A 252 -5.47 8.25 -12.37
C TRP A 252 -6.27 7.65 -11.21
N PHE A 253 -5.76 7.72 -9.98
CA PHE A 253 -6.47 7.26 -8.79
C PHE A 253 -7.74 8.06 -8.53
N LYS A 254 -7.71 9.39 -8.70
CA LYS A 254 -8.90 10.26 -8.59
C LYS A 254 -9.95 9.90 -9.65
N ALA A 255 -9.53 9.66 -10.89
CA ALA A 255 -10.44 9.26 -11.97
C ALA A 255 -11.17 7.93 -11.66
N MET A 256 -10.52 7.01 -10.94
CA MET A 256 -11.11 5.76 -10.47
C MET A 256 -11.76 5.86 -9.08
N LYS A 257 -11.94 7.07 -8.55
CA LYS A 257 -12.61 7.39 -7.27
C LYS A 257 -11.92 6.82 -6.01
N VAL A 258 -10.63 6.52 -6.07
CA VAL A 258 -9.82 6.18 -4.89
C VAL A 258 -9.82 7.38 -3.94
N LYS A 259 -10.13 7.16 -2.65
CA LYS A 259 -10.29 8.24 -1.67
C LYS A 259 -9.03 8.61 -0.91
N LYS A 260 -8.16 7.62 -0.68
CA LYS A 260 -6.92 7.80 0.07
C LYS A 260 -5.80 7.10 -0.65
N PHE A 261 -4.73 7.84 -0.94
CA PHE A 261 -3.52 7.27 -1.48
C PHE A 261 -2.31 8.08 -1.04
N ASP A 262 -1.17 7.38 -0.92
CA ASP A 262 0.12 7.94 -0.55
C ASP A 262 1.14 7.62 -1.65
N LEU A 263 1.92 8.61 -2.08
CA LEU A 263 2.93 8.49 -3.14
C LEU A 263 4.30 8.78 -2.54
N LEU A 264 5.01 7.71 -2.15
CA LEU A 264 6.26 7.80 -1.40
C LEU A 264 7.46 7.49 -2.29
N THR A 265 8.44 8.38 -2.22
CA THR A 265 9.74 8.29 -2.88
C THR A 265 10.59 7.16 -2.33
N ASN A 266 11.71 6.88 -2.99
CA ASN A 266 12.69 5.90 -2.58
C ASN A 266 13.63 6.44 -1.46
N ASP A 267 13.05 6.83 -0.33
CA ASP A 267 13.81 7.33 0.83
C ASP A 267 14.37 6.20 1.71
N LEU A 268 15.28 6.54 2.63
CA LEU A 268 15.84 5.56 3.56
C LEU A 268 14.73 4.85 4.36
N PRO A 269 14.80 3.52 4.52
CA PRO A 269 13.80 2.76 5.28
C PRO A 269 13.59 3.26 6.72
N ALA A 270 14.63 3.84 7.34
CA ALA A 270 14.52 4.45 8.67
C ALA A 270 13.56 5.66 8.71
N ALA A 271 13.47 6.42 7.61
CA ALA A 271 12.56 7.56 7.49
C ALA A 271 11.15 7.12 7.08
N LEU A 272 11.02 6.20 6.12
CA LEU A 272 9.72 5.74 5.64
C LEU A 272 9.02 4.73 6.54
N GLY A 273 9.76 3.94 7.31
CA GLY A 273 9.19 2.93 8.21
C GLY A 273 8.12 3.50 9.16
N PRO A 274 8.38 4.60 9.89
CA PRO A 274 7.39 5.27 10.72
C PRO A 274 6.20 5.85 9.93
N VAL A 275 6.43 6.34 8.70
CA VAL A 275 5.37 6.88 7.83
C VAL A 275 4.43 5.75 7.38
N ILE A 276 4.99 4.64 6.90
CA ILE A 276 4.26 3.43 6.50
C ILE A 276 3.43 2.89 7.67
N GLN A 277 4.01 2.81 8.87
CA GLN A 277 3.29 2.38 10.08
C GLN A 277 2.09 3.29 10.36
N ARG A 278 2.28 4.61 10.33
CA ARG A 278 1.19 5.58 10.56
C ARG A 278 0.08 5.51 9.51
N ILE A 279 0.42 5.22 8.26
CA ILE A 279 -0.60 5.08 7.21
C ILE A 279 -1.47 3.85 7.47
N ILE A 280 -0.89 2.74 7.96
CA ILE A 280 -1.56 1.45 8.14
C ILE A 280 -2.26 1.31 9.50
N GLU A 281 -1.70 1.82 10.59
CA GLU A 281 -2.25 1.69 11.95
C GLU A 281 -3.47 2.62 12.18
#